data_AF-A0A183TJF3-F1
#
_entry.id   AF-A0A183TJF3-F1
#
_cell.length_a   1.000
_cell.length_b   1.000
_cell.length_c   1.000
_cell.angle_alpha   90.00
_cell.angle_beta   90.00
_cell.angle_gamma   90.00
#
_symmetry.space_group_name_H-M   'P 1'
#
loop_
_entity.id
_entity.type
_entity.pdbx_description
1 polymer ?
#
loop_
_entity_poly.entity_id
_entity_poly.type
_entity_poly.pdbx_seq_one_letter_code
_entity_poly.pdbx_strand_id
1 'polypeptide(L)'
;MQDFIALKDCFLPSLLEEDGNSPEKERLQESFLDSVLQTGVMQEAIRFLVDRKLAPASQGTFKSLLRTLWFSPYKRGKRENTCGFEHVFLGEKRGQKVLGLHNWLTLYLREKSGEINYLGHIKQCTKYPARFLIGSSPEFDMALYTVVFLTANQRTPKQFRLGVSLKHNNSRIAIQCYKVAQNKIGTCYIV
;
A
#
# COMPACT_ATOMS: atom_id res chain seq x y z
N MET A 1 11.98 -7.81 -3.74
CA MET A 1 12.43 -6.49 -4.24
C MET A 1 12.43 -6.40 -5.78
N GLN A 2 12.96 -7.39 -6.51
CA GLN A 2 12.94 -7.39 -7.99
C GLN A 2 11.51 -7.38 -8.56
N ASP A 3 10.60 -8.21 -8.04
CA ASP A 3 9.20 -8.23 -8.49
C ASP A 3 8.49 -6.89 -8.28
N PHE A 4 8.81 -6.18 -7.19
CA PHE A 4 8.24 -4.86 -6.94
C PHE A 4 8.68 -3.85 -8.01
N ILE A 5 9.97 -3.84 -8.34
CA ILE A 5 10.53 -2.92 -9.34
C ILE A 5 9.91 -3.22 -10.71
N ALA A 6 9.87 -4.50 -11.12
CA ALA A 6 9.25 -4.91 -12.37
C ALA A 6 7.75 -4.53 -12.42
N LEU A 7 7.03 -4.78 -11.33
CA LEU A 7 5.61 -4.45 -11.24
C LEU A 7 5.35 -2.94 -11.30
N LYS A 8 6.20 -2.11 -10.68
CA LYS A 8 6.03 -0.65 -10.67
C LYS A 8 5.96 -0.07 -12.08
N ASP A 9 6.75 -0.63 -13.00
CA ASP A 9 6.92 -0.10 -14.36
C ASP A 9 5.69 -0.38 -15.24
N CYS A 10 4.78 -1.23 -14.79
CA CYS A 10 3.51 -1.52 -15.47
C CYS A 10 2.36 -0.59 -15.06
N PHE A 11 2.58 0.40 -14.20
CA PHE A 11 1.55 1.35 -13.77
C PHE A 11 1.81 2.75 -14.29
N LEU A 12 0.75 3.42 -14.74
CA LEU A 12 0.80 4.82 -15.13
C LEU A 12 0.62 5.73 -13.89
N PRO A 13 1.55 6.65 -13.59
CA PRO A 13 1.47 7.48 -12.38
C PRO A 13 0.45 8.63 -12.46
N SER A 14 -0.24 8.80 -13.61
CA SER A 14 -1.12 9.93 -13.90
C SER A 14 -2.57 9.62 -13.52
N LEU A 15 -3.16 10.45 -12.65
CA LEU A 15 -4.60 10.40 -12.33
C LEU A 15 -5.50 10.95 -13.46
N LEU A 16 -4.92 11.45 -14.55
CA LEU A 16 -5.65 12.04 -15.67
C LEU A 16 -5.80 11.06 -16.85
N GLU A 17 -5.06 9.96 -16.83
CA GLU A 17 -5.03 8.94 -17.87
C GLU A 17 -5.54 7.62 -17.30
N GLU A 18 -6.21 6.84 -18.15
CA GLU A 18 -6.64 5.49 -17.79
C GLU A 18 -5.43 4.56 -17.76
N ASP A 19 -5.27 3.83 -16.65
CA ASP A 19 -4.25 2.79 -16.54
C ASP A 19 -4.85 1.45 -16.94
N GLY A 20 -4.58 1.07 -18.19
CA GLY A 20 -5.09 -0.17 -18.78
C GLY A 20 -4.59 -1.40 -18.02
N ASN A 21 -5.35 -2.49 -18.13
CA ASN A 21 -4.89 -3.79 -17.69
C ASN A 21 -4.20 -4.53 -18.84
N SER A 22 -3.13 -5.26 -18.54
CA SER A 22 -2.40 -6.06 -19.53
C SER A 22 -2.08 -7.44 -18.96
N PRO A 23 -1.98 -8.49 -19.80
CA PRO A 23 -1.59 -9.82 -19.34
C PRO A 23 -0.24 -9.83 -18.60
N GLU A 24 0.69 -8.96 -19.01
CA GLU A 24 1.97 -8.78 -18.33
C GLU A 24 1.79 -8.21 -16.92
N LYS A 25 0.98 -7.15 -16.78
CA LYS A 25 0.68 -6.53 -15.48
C LYS A 25 0.05 -7.53 -14.52
N GLU A 26 -0.92 -8.31 -14.98
CA GLU A 26 -1.54 -9.38 -14.18
C GLU A 26 -0.52 -10.43 -13.74
N ARG A 27 0.32 -10.91 -14.67
CA ARG A 27 1.39 -11.87 -14.36
C ARG A 27 2.38 -11.33 -13.33
N LEU A 28 2.76 -10.06 -13.42
CA LEU A 28 3.68 -9.43 -12.46
C LEU A 28 3.02 -9.20 -11.10
N GLN A 29 1.72 -8.88 -11.06
CA GLN A 29 0.96 -8.84 -9.80
C GLN A 29 0.96 -10.21 -9.12
N GLU A 30 0.72 -11.29 -9.88
CA GLU A 30 0.76 -12.66 -9.36
C GLU A 30 2.13 -13.03 -8.82
N SER A 31 3.19 -12.77 -9.59
CA SER A 31 4.59 -13.02 -9.18
C SER A 31 4.94 -12.27 -7.91
N PHE A 32 4.58 -10.98 -7.84
CA PHE A 32 4.81 -10.18 -6.66
C PHE A 32 4.09 -10.73 -5.42
N LEU A 33 2.81 -11.13 -5.55
CA LEU A 33 2.06 -11.74 -4.46
C LEU A 33 2.66 -13.08 -4.02
N ASP A 34 3.11 -13.91 -4.95
CA ASP A 34 3.77 -15.19 -4.62
C ASP A 34 5.06 -14.95 -3.82
N SER A 35 5.91 -14.03 -4.27
CA SER A 35 7.13 -13.65 -3.56
C SER A 35 6.85 -13.08 -2.18
N VAL A 36 5.84 -12.19 -2.04
CA VAL A 36 5.45 -11.60 -0.75
C VAL A 36 4.96 -12.69 0.20
N LEU A 37 4.12 -13.61 -0.27
CA LEU A 37 3.56 -14.69 0.55
C LEU A 37 4.66 -15.60 1.11
N GLN A 38 5.74 -15.85 0.37
CA GLN A 38 6.83 -16.72 0.85
C GLN A 38 7.68 -16.09 1.99
N THR A 39 7.53 -14.80 2.26
CA THR A 39 8.34 -14.11 3.27
C THR A 39 7.89 -14.40 4.70
N GLY A 40 8.85 -14.50 5.63
CA GLY A 40 8.55 -14.72 7.05
C GLY A 40 7.65 -13.63 7.67
N VAL A 41 7.78 -12.38 7.20
CA VAL A 41 6.93 -11.26 7.66
C VAL A 41 5.48 -11.45 7.25
N MET A 42 5.23 -11.86 5.99
CA MET A 42 3.86 -12.11 5.55
C MET A 42 3.28 -13.37 6.21
N GLN A 43 4.07 -14.42 6.42
CA GLN A 43 3.63 -15.59 7.18
C GLN A 43 3.19 -15.23 8.61
N GLU A 44 3.91 -14.33 9.27
CA GLU A 44 3.53 -13.82 10.58
C GLU A 44 2.21 -13.02 10.54
N ALA A 45 2.04 -12.17 9.53
CA ALA A 45 0.80 -11.43 9.32
C ALA A 45 -0.40 -12.35 9.05
N ILE A 46 -0.22 -13.40 8.24
CA ILE A 46 -1.22 -14.44 8.00
C ILE A 46 -1.61 -15.09 9.33
N ARG A 47 -0.63 -15.58 10.09
CA ARG A 47 -0.87 -16.20 11.41
C ARG A 47 -1.70 -15.28 12.32
N PHE A 48 -1.26 -14.03 12.49
CA PHE A 48 -1.95 -13.05 13.33
C PHE A 48 -3.41 -12.82 12.93
N LEU A 49 -3.68 -12.72 11.62
CA LEU A 49 -5.02 -12.46 11.08
C LEU A 49 -5.93 -13.69 11.18
N VAL A 50 -5.38 -14.88 10.94
CA VAL A 50 -6.10 -16.16 11.04
C VAL A 50 -6.50 -16.44 12.49
N ASP A 51 -5.57 -16.27 13.44
CA ASP A 51 -5.85 -16.44 14.88
C ASP A 51 -6.99 -15.53 15.36
N ARG A 52 -7.14 -14.36 14.74
CA ARG A 52 -8.19 -13.37 15.03
C ARG A 52 -9.45 -13.55 14.19
N LYS A 53 -9.50 -14.57 13.33
CA LYS A 53 -10.62 -14.85 12.41
C LYS A 53 -10.92 -13.68 11.46
N LEU A 54 -9.87 -12.94 11.08
CA LEU A 54 -9.94 -11.78 10.18
C LEU A 54 -9.55 -12.11 8.73
N ALA A 55 -8.93 -13.26 8.51
CA ALA A 55 -8.50 -13.72 7.19
C ALA A 55 -8.59 -15.25 7.10
N PRO A 56 -8.68 -15.83 5.89
CA PRO A 56 -8.69 -17.27 5.72
C PRO A 56 -7.31 -17.89 5.97
N ALA A 57 -7.29 -19.15 6.39
CA ALA A 57 -6.07 -19.88 6.76
C ALA A 57 -5.26 -20.43 5.56
N SER A 58 -5.92 -20.70 4.43
CA SER A 58 -5.24 -21.24 3.25
C SER A 58 -4.46 -20.14 2.53
N GLN A 59 -3.22 -20.43 2.13
CA GLN A 59 -2.41 -19.49 1.37
C GLN A 59 -3.08 -19.06 0.07
N GLY A 60 -3.77 -19.96 -0.65
CA GLY A 60 -4.42 -19.62 -1.93
C GLY A 60 -5.59 -18.64 -1.76
N THR A 61 -6.39 -18.82 -0.70
CA THR A 61 -7.49 -17.89 -0.39
C THR A 61 -6.97 -16.60 0.22
N PHE A 62 -5.87 -16.63 0.98
CA PHE A 62 -5.20 -15.42 1.45
C PHE A 62 -4.57 -14.62 0.28
N LYS A 63 -3.96 -15.29 -0.71
CA LYS A 63 -3.49 -14.66 -1.95
C LYS A 63 -4.65 -13.94 -2.65
N SER A 64 -5.80 -14.61 -2.73
CA SER A 64 -7.00 -14.06 -3.35
C SER A 64 -7.56 -12.85 -2.57
N LEU A 65 -7.45 -12.88 -1.24
CA LEU A 65 -7.75 -11.73 -0.38
C LEU A 65 -6.80 -10.56 -0.66
N LEU A 66 -5.48 -10.80 -0.72
CA LEU A 66 -4.50 -9.75 -1.05
C LEU A 66 -4.75 -9.17 -2.45
N ARG A 67 -4.99 -10.02 -3.45
CA ARG A 67 -5.34 -9.60 -4.81
C ARG A 67 -6.55 -8.67 -4.79
N THR A 68 -7.59 -9.06 -4.06
CA THR A 68 -8.82 -8.27 -3.95
C THR A 68 -8.56 -6.93 -3.26
N LEU A 69 -7.85 -6.94 -2.14
CA LEU A 69 -7.56 -5.74 -1.35
C LEU A 69 -6.72 -4.73 -2.10
N TRP A 70 -5.64 -5.20 -2.75
CA TRP A 70 -4.57 -4.34 -3.26
C TRP A 70 -4.67 -4.05 -4.76
N PHE A 71 -5.20 -4.98 -5.56
CA PHE A 71 -5.15 -4.88 -7.03
C PHE A 71 -6.53 -4.78 -7.69
N SER A 72 -7.64 -5.00 -6.97
CA SER A 72 -8.96 -4.80 -7.57
C SER A 72 -9.18 -3.35 -7.97
N PRO A 73 -9.55 -3.07 -9.23
CA PRO A 73 -9.75 -1.71 -9.69
C PRO A 73 -10.96 -1.07 -9.00
N TYR A 74 -10.89 0.23 -8.79
CA TYR A 74 -12.01 1.06 -8.37
C TYR A 74 -11.89 2.47 -8.94
N LYS A 75 -13.04 3.15 -9.04
CA LYS A 75 -13.11 4.53 -9.50
C LYS A 75 -12.68 5.49 -8.39
N ARG A 76 -11.89 6.51 -8.73
CA ARG A 76 -11.55 7.61 -7.82
C ARG A 76 -11.63 8.95 -8.53
N GLY A 77 -12.70 9.70 -8.26
CA GLY A 77 -12.98 10.95 -8.95
C GLY A 77 -13.34 10.71 -10.42
N LYS A 78 -12.51 11.24 -11.34
CA LYS A 78 -12.70 11.08 -12.79
C LYS A 78 -11.92 9.91 -13.41
N ARG A 79 -10.98 9.31 -12.69
CA ARG A 79 -10.18 8.18 -13.18
C ARG A 79 -10.86 6.86 -12.84
N GLU A 80 -11.00 6.04 -13.85
CA GLU A 80 -11.38 4.64 -13.74
C GLU A 80 -10.12 3.78 -13.52
N ASN A 81 -10.27 2.60 -12.96
CA ASN A 81 -9.24 1.55 -12.93
C ASN A 81 -7.97 1.80 -12.07
N THR A 82 -8.05 2.59 -10.99
CA THR A 82 -6.96 2.66 -9.99
C THR A 82 -7.09 1.57 -8.91
N CYS A 83 -6.01 1.27 -8.18
CA CYS A 83 -6.01 0.26 -7.11
C CYS A 83 -5.22 0.68 -5.86
N GLY A 84 -5.34 -0.12 -4.79
CA GLY A 84 -4.71 0.17 -3.50
C GLY A 84 -3.18 0.14 -3.57
N PHE A 85 -2.61 -0.77 -4.36
CA PHE A 85 -1.17 -0.87 -4.59
C PHE A 85 -0.62 0.43 -5.17
N GLU A 86 -1.25 0.93 -6.22
CA GLU A 86 -0.86 2.17 -6.89
C GLU A 86 -0.80 3.36 -5.91
N HIS A 87 -1.86 3.57 -5.12
CA HIS A 87 -1.92 4.69 -4.18
C HIS A 87 -0.88 4.61 -3.05
N VAL A 88 -0.70 3.42 -2.49
CA VAL A 88 0.13 3.22 -1.29
C VAL A 88 1.61 3.17 -1.66
N PHE A 89 1.94 2.41 -2.70
CA PHE A 89 3.33 2.14 -3.06
C PHE A 89 3.89 3.11 -4.09
N LEU A 90 3.12 3.47 -5.12
CA LEU A 90 3.68 4.22 -6.25
C LEU A 90 3.49 5.73 -6.12
N GLY A 91 2.43 6.12 -5.42
CA GLY A 91 1.94 7.49 -5.45
C GLY A 91 1.47 7.89 -6.85
N GLU A 92 0.72 8.97 -6.90
CA GLU A 92 0.08 9.46 -8.11
C GLU A 92 0.31 10.95 -8.29
N LYS A 93 0.08 11.43 -9.51
CA LYS A 93 0.08 12.85 -9.83
C LYS A 93 -1.28 13.25 -10.37
N ARG A 94 -1.82 14.37 -9.87
CA ARG A 94 -2.96 15.07 -10.48
C ARG A 94 -2.48 16.45 -10.94
N GLY A 95 -2.16 16.55 -12.22
CA GLY A 95 -1.43 17.70 -12.75
C GLY A 95 -0.07 17.84 -12.05
N GLN A 96 0.21 19.02 -11.47
CA GLN A 96 1.46 19.27 -10.74
C GLN A 96 1.43 18.79 -9.27
N LYS A 97 0.29 18.28 -8.79
CA LYS A 97 0.14 17.88 -7.39
C LYS A 97 0.46 16.39 -7.23
N VAL A 98 1.45 16.09 -6.39
CA VAL A 98 1.73 14.71 -5.93
C VAL A 98 0.71 14.32 -4.87
N LEU A 99 0.18 13.11 -4.99
CA LEU A 99 -0.81 12.49 -4.11
C LEU A 99 -0.32 11.09 -3.73
N GLY A 100 -0.49 10.68 -2.48
CA GLY A 100 0.22 9.49 -2.02
C GLY A 100 1.73 9.72 -2.08
N LEU A 101 2.52 8.67 -2.29
CA LEU A 101 3.99 8.66 -2.15
C LEU A 101 4.45 8.63 -0.68
N HIS A 102 4.17 7.52 -0.02
CA HIS A 102 4.63 7.21 1.35
C HIS A 102 5.58 6.01 1.40
N ASN A 103 5.93 5.44 0.25
CA ASN A 103 6.88 4.35 0.14
C ASN A 103 8.28 4.88 -0.20
N TRP A 104 9.25 4.55 0.64
CA TRP A 104 10.61 5.08 0.53
C TRP A 104 11.35 4.54 -0.69
N LEU A 105 11.06 3.30 -1.11
CA LEU A 105 11.71 2.69 -2.27
C LEU A 105 11.28 3.42 -3.56
N THR A 106 9.99 3.74 -3.69
CA THR A 106 9.51 4.57 -4.80
C THR A 106 10.10 5.97 -4.76
N LEU A 107 10.21 6.60 -3.58
CA LEU A 107 10.89 7.89 -3.43
C LEU A 107 12.33 7.80 -3.97
N TYR A 108 13.10 6.83 -3.51
CA TYR A 108 14.48 6.60 -3.94
C TYR A 108 14.60 6.35 -5.45
N LEU A 109 13.76 5.47 -6.02
CA LEU A 109 13.82 5.14 -7.44
C LEU A 109 13.49 6.35 -8.33
N ARG A 110 12.53 7.18 -7.92
CA ARG A 110 12.16 8.41 -8.64
C ARG A 110 13.18 9.55 -8.45
N GLU A 111 13.82 9.63 -7.29
CA GLU A 111 14.93 10.55 -7.09
C GLU A 111 16.13 10.15 -7.97
N LYS A 112 16.46 8.86 -8.00
CA LYS A 112 17.53 8.32 -8.84
C LYS A 112 17.29 8.52 -10.34
N SER A 113 16.03 8.51 -10.80
CA SER A 113 15.67 8.80 -12.20
C SER A 113 15.62 10.30 -12.52
N GLY A 114 15.77 11.19 -11.52
CA GLY A 114 15.65 12.64 -11.68
C GLY A 114 14.21 13.16 -11.71
N GLU A 115 13.21 12.33 -11.44
CA GLU A 115 11.80 12.73 -11.38
C GLU A 115 11.44 13.46 -10.07
N ILE A 116 12.23 13.27 -9.01
CA ILE A 116 12.06 13.89 -7.69
C ILE A 116 13.37 14.54 -7.26
N ASN A 117 13.27 15.71 -6.64
CA ASN A 117 14.38 16.38 -5.98
C ASN A 117 14.08 16.46 -4.47
N TYR A 118 14.82 15.72 -3.65
CA TYR A 118 14.65 15.73 -2.19
C TYR A 118 15.25 16.99 -1.57
N LEU A 119 14.42 17.74 -0.84
CA LEU A 119 14.83 19.03 -0.25
C LEU A 119 15.20 18.95 1.24
N GLY A 120 15.13 17.77 1.87
CA GLY A 120 15.45 17.58 3.29
C GLY A 120 14.29 17.02 4.12
N HIS A 121 14.50 16.92 5.44
CA HIS A 121 13.53 16.40 6.40
C HIS A 121 13.17 17.43 7.47
N ILE A 122 11.99 17.26 8.08
CA ILE A 122 11.49 18.10 9.16
C ILE A 122 11.29 17.21 10.40
N LYS A 123 11.89 17.59 11.54
CA LYS A 123 11.84 16.80 12.79
C LYS A 123 10.43 16.69 13.39
N GLN A 124 9.66 17.77 13.37
CA GLN A 124 8.27 17.80 13.82
C GLN A 124 7.51 18.74 12.90
N CYS A 125 6.46 18.25 12.28
CA CYS A 125 5.65 19.06 11.37
C CYS A 125 4.16 18.83 11.62
N THR A 126 3.42 19.93 11.74
CA THR A 126 1.97 19.94 11.91
C THR A 126 1.23 20.05 10.56
N LYS A 127 1.93 20.29 9.44
CA LYS A 127 1.36 20.39 8.10
C LYS A 127 2.21 19.69 7.03
N TYR A 128 1.71 18.53 6.59
CA TYR A 128 1.93 17.89 5.28
C TYR A 128 3.36 17.50 4.79
N PRO A 129 4.31 16.99 5.59
CA PRO A 129 5.36 16.15 5.01
C PRO A 129 4.86 14.71 4.87
N ALA A 130 5.18 14.09 3.74
CA ALA A 130 5.07 12.64 3.60
C ALA A 130 6.00 11.98 4.62
N ARG A 131 5.49 10.97 5.31
CA ARG A 131 6.26 10.15 6.23
C ARG A 131 6.54 8.80 5.57
N PHE A 132 7.74 8.30 5.79
CA PHE A 132 8.27 7.11 5.15
C PHE A 132 8.84 6.14 6.19
N LEU A 133 8.60 4.85 6.01
CA LEU A 133 9.29 3.79 6.74
C LEU A 133 10.62 3.50 6.03
N ILE A 134 11.65 4.30 6.28
CA ILE A 134 12.94 4.14 5.59
C ILE A 134 13.53 2.75 5.88
N GLY A 135 13.92 2.04 4.81
CA GLY A 135 14.54 0.72 4.90
C GLY A 135 13.55 -0.44 5.05
N SER A 136 12.24 -0.20 5.06
CA SER A 136 11.25 -1.27 5.05
C SER A 136 11.28 -2.05 3.73
N SER A 137 10.90 -3.33 3.76
CA SER A 137 10.68 -4.08 2.52
C SER A 137 9.23 -3.94 2.02
N PRO A 138 8.96 -4.08 0.71
CA PRO A 138 7.59 -4.02 0.18
C PRO A 138 6.63 -4.99 0.87
N GLU A 139 7.09 -6.20 1.19
CA GLU A 139 6.33 -7.21 1.93
C GLU A 139 6.03 -6.78 3.37
N PHE A 140 6.93 -6.05 4.03
CA PHE A 140 6.69 -5.50 5.37
C PHE A 140 5.60 -4.44 5.33
N ASP A 141 5.72 -3.46 4.42
CA ASP A 141 4.71 -2.40 4.25
C ASP A 141 3.33 -3.02 3.93
N MET A 142 3.28 -3.98 2.99
CA MET A 142 2.04 -4.65 2.60
C MET A 142 1.44 -5.45 3.76
N ALA A 143 2.24 -6.20 4.50
CA ALA A 143 1.80 -6.97 5.67
C ALA A 143 1.22 -6.04 6.75
N LEU A 144 1.97 -5.01 7.13
CA LEU A 144 1.58 -4.03 8.15
C LEU A 144 0.26 -3.35 7.81
N TYR A 145 0.13 -2.82 6.59
CA TYR A 145 -1.08 -2.12 6.17
C TYR A 145 -2.28 -3.07 6.00
N THR A 146 -2.05 -4.32 5.56
CA THR A 146 -3.12 -5.34 5.50
C THR A 146 -3.64 -5.66 6.90
N VAL A 147 -2.75 -5.88 7.87
CA VAL A 147 -3.12 -6.18 9.26
C VAL A 147 -3.91 -5.03 9.88
N VAL A 148 -3.42 -3.79 9.72
CA VAL A 148 -4.08 -2.60 10.23
C VAL A 148 -5.46 -2.42 9.60
N PHE A 149 -5.56 -2.52 8.28
CA PHE A 149 -6.80 -2.33 7.55
C PHE A 149 -7.86 -3.34 8.01
N LEU A 150 -7.56 -4.63 8.01
CA LEU A 150 -8.54 -5.66 8.39
C LEU A 150 -8.95 -5.55 9.86
N THR A 151 -7.99 -5.30 10.76
CA THR A 151 -8.28 -5.14 12.19
C THR A 151 -9.17 -3.93 12.46
N ALA A 152 -8.85 -2.77 11.87
CA ALA A 152 -9.62 -1.56 12.07
C ALA A 152 -10.98 -1.64 11.37
N ASN A 153 -11.05 -2.22 10.18
CA ASN A 153 -12.30 -2.38 9.44
C ASN A 153 -13.28 -3.30 10.19
N GLN A 154 -12.81 -4.34 10.87
CA GLN A 154 -13.66 -5.19 11.72
C GLN A 154 -14.21 -4.41 12.92
N ARG A 155 -13.38 -3.56 13.55
CA ARG A 155 -13.78 -2.76 14.73
C ARG A 155 -14.76 -1.64 14.39
N THR A 156 -14.53 -0.96 13.26
CA THR A 156 -15.30 0.21 12.85
C THR A 156 -15.75 0.11 11.38
N PRO A 157 -16.63 -0.85 11.04
CA PRO A 157 -16.99 -1.15 9.64
C PRO A 157 -17.77 -0.03 8.95
N LYS A 158 -18.33 0.94 9.67
CA LYS A 158 -19.00 2.10 9.06
C LYS A 158 -18.04 3.26 8.77
N GLN A 159 -16.81 3.23 9.27
CA GLN A 159 -15.86 4.32 9.10
C GLN A 159 -15.10 4.20 7.78
N PHE A 160 -14.99 5.33 7.08
CA PHE A 160 -14.15 5.49 5.90
C PHE A 160 -12.66 5.63 6.25
N ARG A 161 -12.38 6.29 7.38
CA ARG A 161 -11.02 6.58 7.87
C ARG A 161 -10.70 5.62 9.02
N LEU A 162 -9.71 4.75 8.84
CA LEU A 162 -9.35 3.68 9.76
C LEU A 162 -7.97 3.93 10.39
N GLY A 163 -7.91 4.09 11.71
CA GLY A 163 -6.67 4.43 12.42
C GLY A 163 -6.27 3.39 13.46
N VAL A 164 -4.99 3.05 13.53
CA VAL A 164 -4.41 2.22 14.59
C VAL A 164 -3.16 2.91 15.13
N SER A 165 -3.06 3.03 16.45
CA SER A 165 -1.84 3.48 17.12
C SER A 165 -1.03 2.26 17.58
N LEU A 166 0.24 2.23 17.21
CA LEU A 166 1.20 1.21 17.58
C LEU A 166 2.26 1.84 18.50
N LYS A 167 2.69 1.07 19.51
CA LYS A 167 3.84 1.42 20.34
C LYS A 167 4.96 0.46 19.99
N HIS A 168 6.11 1.00 19.62
CA HIS A 168 7.33 0.23 19.40
C HIS A 168 8.46 0.92 20.18
N ASN A 169 8.99 0.22 21.19
CA ASN A 169 9.91 0.80 22.18
C ASN A 169 9.33 2.09 22.81
N ASN A 170 10.10 3.18 22.77
CA ASN A 170 9.68 4.50 23.27
C ASN A 170 8.96 5.36 22.21
N SER A 171 8.73 4.81 21.02
CA SER A 171 8.07 5.52 19.92
C SER A 171 6.60 5.11 19.79
N ARG A 172 5.75 6.09 19.50
CA ARG A 172 4.37 5.87 19.08
C ARG A 172 4.28 6.18 17.59
N ILE A 173 3.74 5.23 16.85
CA ILE A 173 3.50 5.36 15.41
C ILE A 173 2.00 5.19 15.20
N ALA A 174 1.37 6.12 14.49
CA ALA A 174 0.00 5.92 14.04
C ALA A 174 0.02 5.42 12.60
N ILE A 175 -0.94 4.59 12.24
CA ILE A 175 -1.17 4.17 10.86
C ILE A 175 -2.59 4.56 10.50
N GLN A 176 -2.71 5.25 9.38
CA GLN A 176 -3.97 5.72 8.83
C GLN A 176 -4.22 5.04 7.49
N CYS A 177 -5.27 4.22 7.40
CA CYS A 177 -5.78 3.72 6.13
C CYS A 177 -7.12 4.35 5.78
N TYR A 178 -7.43 4.42 4.50
CA TYR A 178 -8.74 4.82 3.97
C TYR A 178 -9.41 3.63 3.31
N LYS A 179 -10.71 3.48 3.53
CA LYS A 179 -11.50 2.37 3.01
C LYS A 179 -12.33 2.80 1.81
N VAL A 180 -11.98 2.30 0.63
CA VAL A 180 -12.75 2.60 -0.59
C VAL A 180 -14.02 1.75 -0.65
N ALA A 181 -13.88 0.46 -0.31
CA ALA A 181 -14.98 -0.48 -0.18
C ALA A 181 -14.65 -1.48 0.93
N GLN A 182 -15.60 -2.34 1.30
CA GLN A 182 -15.42 -3.28 2.42
C GLN A 182 -14.17 -4.17 2.28
N ASN A 183 -13.76 -4.44 1.03
CA ASN A 183 -12.65 -5.31 0.64
C ASN A 183 -11.61 -4.58 -0.22
N LYS A 184 -11.55 -3.24 -0.21
CA LYS A 184 -10.59 -2.46 -1.02
C LYS A 184 -9.90 -1.40 -0.17
N ILE A 185 -8.58 -1.46 -0.12
CA ILE A 185 -7.77 -0.46 0.56
C ILE A 185 -7.55 0.74 -0.37
N GLY A 186 -7.72 1.95 0.17
CA GLY A 186 -7.33 3.19 -0.49
C GLY A 186 -5.93 3.61 -0.03
N THR A 187 -5.73 4.91 0.11
CA THR A 187 -4.48 5.46 0.69
C THR A 187 -4.25 4.87 2.08
N CYS A 188 -3.04 4.41 2.38
CA CYS A 188 -2.62 4.05 3.73
C CYS A 188 -1.17 4.47 3.98
N TYR A 189 -0.91 5.09 5.14
CA TYR A 189 0.39 5.66 5.48
C TYR A 189 0.56 5.84 6.99
N ILE A 190 1.81 6.01 7.41
CA ILE A 190 2.16 6.33 8.79
C ILE A 190 1.92 7.82 9.10
N VAL A 191 1.44 8.11 10.32
CA VAL A 191 1.06 9.44 10.83
C VAL A 191 1.66 9.75 12.18
#